data_AF-A0A8X6XWY7-F1
#
_entry.id   AF-A0A8X6XWY7-F1
#
_cell.length_a   1.000
_cell.length_b   1.000
_cell.length_c   1.000
_cell.angle_alpha   90.00
_cell.angle_beta   90.00
_cell.angle_gamma   90.00
#
_symmetry.space_group_name_H-M   'P 1'
#
loop_
_entity.id
_entity.type
_entity.pdbx_description
1 polymer ?
#
loop_
_entity_poly.entity_id
_entity_poly.type
_entity_poly.pdbx_seq_one_letter_code
_entity_poly.pdbx_strand_id
1 'polypeptide(L)'
;MLFKKLLHVNVSGHLFKWISDFLSQHFLNIKHGNSPSGYGQTRQGLPQGSVLSPVLFNIMINDLLSFIDNAVTEINSLLYVDDLVLWSTDSYIPKLESTLNSALVTLVNWSLENDFKGSELLVTASDGALSKLDIVQNKALRFITGKATSTPIASMQLQTEISSSSERRQYSALSLGE
;
A
#
# COMPACT_ATOMS: atom_id res chain seq x y z
N MET A 1 -8.07 14.36 0.29
CA MET A 1 -6.64 14.69 0.05
C MET A 1 -6.34 15.04 -1.41
N LEU A 2 -6.85 14.25 -2.38
CA LEU A 2 -6.76 14.51 -3.83
C LEU A 2 -7.07 15.95 -4.26
N PHE A 3 -8.09 16.60 -3.68
CA PHE A 3 -8.42 18.00 -3.98
C PHE A 3 -7.27 18.98 -3.69
N LYS A 4 -6.49 18.75 -2.62
CA LYS A 4 -5.30 19.57 -2.35
C LYS A 4 -4.26 19.38 -3.46
N LYS A 5 -4.03 18.13 -3.87
CA LYS A 5 -3.07 17.81 -4.95
C LYS A 5 -3.48 18.39 -6.30
N LEU A 6 -4.78 18.39 -6.62
CA LEU A 6 -5.32 19.07 -7.80
C LEU A 6 -4.99 20.56 -7.79
N LEU A 7 -5.17 21.25 -6.66
CA LEU A 7 -4.79 22.66 -6.55
C LEU A 7 -3.27 22.87 -6.71
N HIS A 8 -2.44 21.97 -6.15
CA HIS A 8 -0.98 22.03 -6.30
C HIS A 8 -0.50 21.86 -7.75
N VAL A 9 -1.21 21.09 -8.57
CA VAL A 9 -0.95 20.97 -10.02
C VAL A 9 -1.69 22.03 -10.85
N ASN A 10 -2.16 23.11 -10.22
CA ASN A 10 -2.89 24.23 -10.85
C ASN A 10 -4.24 23.86 -11.49
N VAL A 11 -4.89 22.80 -11.03
CA VAL A 11 -6.28 22.50 -11.40
C VAL A 11 -7.22 23.26 -10.47
N SER A 12 -7.81 24.34 -10.96
CA SER A 12 -8.71 25.22 -10.20
C SER A 12 -9.99 25.58 -10.99
N GLY A 13 -10.85 26.39 -10.37
CA GLY A 13 -12.01 26.99 -11.05
C GLY A 13 -13.07 25.97 -11.47
N HIS A 14 -13.62 26.15 -12.68
CA HIS A 14 -14.71 25.31 -13.20
C HIS A 14 -14.31 23.84 -13.35
N LEU A 15 -13.07 23.56 -13.77
CA LEU A 15 -12.57 22.20 -13.91
C LEU A 15 -12.47 21.51 -12.55
N PHE A 16 -11.92 22.20 -11.54
CA PHE A 16 -11.87 21.68 -10.18
C PHE A 16 -13.26 21.39 -9.63
N LYS A 17 -14.22 22.31 -9.83
CA LYS A 17 -15.61 22.11 -9.42
C LYS A 17 -16.23 20.89 -10.09
N TRP A 18 -16.05 20.76 -11.40
CA TRP A 18 -16.56 19.60 -12.15
C TRP A 18 -15.95 18.28 -11.67
N ILE A 19 -14.64 18.23 -11.41
CA ILE A 19 -13.98 17.03 -10.86
C ILE A 19 -14.50 16.72 -9.44
N SER A 20 -14.72 17.75 -8.63
CA SER A 20 -15.29 17.60 -7.28
C SER A 20 -16.70 17.03 -7.34
N ASP A 21 -17.55 17.56 -8.21
CA ASP A 21 -18.93 17.10 -8.41
C ASP A 21 -18.94 15.68 -8.97
N PHE A 22 -18.06 15.39 -9.93
CA PHE A 22 -17.82 14.05 -10.46
C PHE A 22 -17.55 13.08 -9.31
N LEU A 23 -16.47 13.28 -8.55
CA LEU A 23 -16.06 12.36 -7.47
C LEU A 23 -17.07 12.23 -6.31
N SER A 24 -17.95 13.22 -6.10
CA SER A 24 -18.88 13.24 -4.96
C SER A 24 -20.18 12.46 -5.19
N GLN A 25 -20.50 12.09 -6.43
CA GLN A 25 -21.84 11.59 -6.80
C GLN A 25 -21.81 10.24 -7.52
N HIS A 26 -21.38 9.18 -6.82
CA HIS A 26 -21.42 7.83 -7.38
C HIS A 26 -22.23 6.87 -6.51
N PHE A 27 -23.32 6.39 -7.09
CA PHE A 27 -24.15 5.32 -6.54
C PHE A 27 -23.73 4.00 -7.18
N LEU A 28 -23.36 3.03 -6.35
CA LEU A 28 -23.11 1.66 -6.76
C LEU A 28 -24.39 0.87 -6.59
N ASN A 29 -24.78 0.12 -7.61
CA ASN A 29 -25.82 -0.90 -7.49
C ASN A 29 -25.14 -2.26 -7.54
N ILE A 30 -25.09 -2.94 -6.39
CA ILE A 30 -24.53 -4.29 -6.31
C ILE A 30 -25.69 -5.27 -6.54
N LYS A 31 -25.54 -6.19 -7.48
CA LYS A 31 -26.53 -7.26 -7.69
C LYS A 31 -25.97 -8.56 -7.13
N HIS A 32 -26.67 -9.17 -6.18
CA HIS A 32 -26.34 -10.50 -5.67
C HIS A 32 -27.45 -11.47 -6.07
N GLY A 33 -27.17 -12.36 -7.02
CA GLY A 33 -28.20 -13.24 -7.62
C GLY A 33 -29.22 -12.47 -8.47
N ASN A 34 -30.51 -12.77 -8.31
CA ASN A 34 -31.60 -12.10 -9.06
C ASN A 34 -32.17 -10.86 -8.35
N SER A 35 -31.73 -10.56 -7.13
CA SER A 35 -32.26 -9.44 -6.36
C SER A 35 -31.26 -8.28 -6.36
N PRO A 36 -31.66 -7.06 -6.75
CA PRO A 36 -30.82 -5.87 -6.56
C PRO A 36 -30.65 -5.59 -5.06
N SER A 37 -29.43 -5.33 -4.60
CA SER A 37 -29.15 -5.05 -3.17
C SER A 37 -29.41 -3.60 -2.76
N GLY A 38 -29.92 -2.76 -3.68
CA GLY A 38 -30.16 -1.34 -3.47
C GLY A 38 -28.98 -0.47 -3.93
N TYR A 39 -29.22 0.84 -4.06
CA TYR A 39 -28.18 1.81 -4.39
C TYR A 39 -27.41 2.18 -3.13
N GLY A 40 -26.13 1.83 -3.07
CA GLY A 40 -25.20 2.31 -2.04
C GLY A 40 -24.41 3.51 -2.57
N GLN A 41 -24.39 4.63 -1.84
CA GLN A 41 -23.49 5.74 -2.17
C GLN A 41 -22.07 5.38 -1.73
N THR A 42 -21.10 5.38 -2.65
CA THR A 42 -19.68 5.34 -2.26
C THR A 42 -19.13 6.76 -2.18
N ARG A 43 -18.32 7.03 -1.15
CA ARG A 43 -17.60 8.29 -0.96
C ARG A 43 -16.08 8.11 -1.08
N GLN A 44 -15.63 6.90 -1.35
CA GLN A 44 -14.23 6.53 -1.38
C GLN A 44 -13.87 5.85 -2.70
N GLY A 45 -12.62 6.06 -3.11
CA GLY A 45 -12.08 5.53 -4.36
C GLY A 45 -12.44 6.37 -5.59
N LEU A 46 -11.82 6.02 -6.70
CA LEU A 46 -12.10 6.60 -8.00
C LEU A 46 -13.13 5.75 -8.75
N PRO A 47 -13.98 6.34 -9.60
CA PRO A 47 -15.01 5.61 -10.33
C PRO A 47 -14.39 4.59 -11.28
N GLN A 48 -14.70 3.31 -11.10
CA GLN A 48 -14.26 2.28 -12.05
C GLN A 48 -14.93 2.48 -13.41
N GLY A 49 -14.15 2.31 -14.49
CA GLY A 49 -14.63 2.50 -15.87
C GLY A 49 -14.61 3.94 -16.38
N SER A 50 -14.19 4.91 -15.57
CA SER A 50 -13.98 6.28 -16.04
C SER A 50 -12.58 6.48 -16.62
N VAL A 51 -12.50 7.13 -17.79
CA VAL A 51 -11.24 7.54 -18.44
C VAL A 51 -10.46 8.54 -17.58
N LEU A 52 -11.14 9.28 -16.70
CA LEU A 52 -10.52 10.26 -15.83
C LEU A 52 -9.85 9.64 -14.60
N SER A 53 -10.30 8.46 -14.18
CA SER A 53 -9.80 7.81 -12.97
C SER A 53 -8.28 7.53 -13.02
N PRO A 54 -7.70 6.97 -14.10
CA PRO A 54 -6.25 6.80 -14.20
C PRO A 54 -5.45 8.12 -14.06
N VAL A 55 -5.97 9.22 -14.62
CA VAL A 55 -5.32 10.54 -14.52
C VAL A 55 -5.35 11.05 -13.08
N LEU A 56 -6.50 10.95 -12.42
CA LEU A 56 -6.64 11.35 -11.02
C LEU A 56 -5.80 10.49 -10.08
N PHE A 57 -5.66 9.20 -10.38
CA PHE A 57 -4.77 8.30 -9.65
C PHE A 57 -3.30 8.72 -9.80
N ASN A 58 -2.86 9.01 -11.02
CA ASN A 58 -1.49 9.49 -11.26
C ASN A 58 -1.20 10.80 -10.51
N ILE A 59 -2.14 11.75 -10.51
CA ILE A 59 -2.01 12.99 -9.70
C ILE A 59 -1.91 12.67 -8.21
N MET A 60 -2.63 11.65 -7.74
CA MET A 60 -2.63 11.24 -6.35
C MET A 60 -1.26 10.73 -5.91
N ILE A 61 -0.60 9.90 -6.72
CA ILE A 61 0.70 9.28 -6.40
C ILE A 61 1.92 10.11 -6.83
N ASN A 62 1.72 11.25 -7.49
CA ASN A 62 2.78 11.99 -8.18
C ASN A 62 3.93 12.48 -7.26
N ASP A 63 3.67 12.66 -5.98
CA ASP A 63 4.66 13.08 -4.98
C ASP A 63 5.29 11.91 -4.20
N LEU A 64 4.84 10.67 -4.42
CA LEU A 64 5.27 9.49 -3.67
C LEU A 64 6.79 9.30 -3.73
N LEU A 65 7.36 9.33 -4.95
CA LEU A 65 8.80 9.15 -5.12
C LEU A 65 9.58 10.24 -4.39
N SER A 66 9.17 11.51 -4.56
CA SER A 66 9.82 12.62 -3.86
C SER A 66 9.69 12.53 -2.33
N PHE A 67 8.60 11.98 -1.82
CA PHE A 67 8.43 11.76 -0.38
C PHE A 67 9.41 10.71 0.14
N ILE A 68 9.60 9.61 -0.61
CA ILE A 68 10.54 8.54 -0.25
C ILE A 68 11.99 9.02 -0.36
N ASP A 69 12.36 9.62 -1.48
CA ASP A 69 13.73 10.05 -1.77
C ASP A 69 14.21 11.14 -0.79
N ASN A 70 13.31 12.00 -0.31
CA ASN A 70 13.63 13.01 0.71
C ASN A 70 13.80 12.43 2.12
N ALA A 71 13.18 11.29 2.41
CA ALA A 71 13.16 10.70 3.75
C ALA A 71 14.22 9.62 3.95
N VAL A 72 14.64 8.93 2.89
CA VAL A 72 15.55 7.79 2.96
C VAL A 72 16.72 7.98 2.00
N THR A 73 17.93 8.03 2.54
CA THR A 73 19.15 8.10 1.74
C THR A 73 19.49 6.75 1.11
N GLU A 74 20.12 6.76 -0.06
CA GLU A 74 20.62 5.54 -0.75
C GLU A 74 19.52 4.51 -1.12
N ILE A 75 18.27 4.96 -1.20
CA ILE A 75 17.18 4.23 -1.84
C ILE A 75 17.09 4.67 -3.31
N ASN A 76 16.74 3.74 -4.18
CA ASN A 76 16.33 4.02 -5.54
C ASN A 76 14.87 3.59 -5.70
N SER A 77 14.12 4.33 -6.51
CA SER A 77 12.69 4.15 -6.67
C SER A 77 12.27 4.31 -8.14
N LEU A 78 11.28 3.53 -8.56
CA LEU A 78 10.67 3.62 -9.88
C LEU A 78 9.16 3.42 -9.72
N LEU A 79 8.38 4.35 -10.27
CA LEU A 79 6.93 4.31 -10.26
C LEU A 79 6.40 4.31 -11.69
N TYR A 80 5.58 3.31 -12.02
CA TYR A 80 4.88 3.23 -13.28
C TYR A 80 3.42 2.89 -13.03
N VAL A 81 2.54 3.89 -13.18
CA VAL A 81 1.10 3.75 -12.89
C VAL A 81 0.92 3.21 -11.46
N ASP A 82 0.42 2.00 -11.29
CA ASP A 82 0.17 1.34 -10.00
C ASP A 82 1.36 0.50 -9.49
N ASP A 83 2.40 0.31 -10.29
CA ASP A 83 3.59 -0.46 -9.93
C ASP A 83 4.70 0.44 -9.35
N LEU A 84 5.05 0.21 -8.08
CA LEU A 84 6.22 0.80 -7.40
C LEU A 84 7.30 -0.25 -7.20
N VAL A 85 8.53 0.09 -7.57
CA VAL A 85 9.74 -0.70 -7.29
C VAL A 85 10.68 0.13 -6.43
N LEU A 86 11.13 -0.46 -5.32
CA LEU A 86 12.13 0.11 -4.42
C LEU A 86 13.34 -0.83 -4.35
N TRP A 87 14.55 -0.29 -4.46
CA TRP A 87 15.77 -1.07 -4.31
C TRP A 87 16.92 -0.23 -3.75
N SER A 88 17.86 -0.89 -3.09
CA SER A 88 19.10 -0.28 -2.60
C SER A 88 20.29 -1.15 -3.00
N THR A 89 21.47 -0.56 -3.06
CA THR A 89 22.71 -1.22 -3.47
C THR A 89 23.81 -0.93 -2.46
N ASP A 90 24.26 -1.95 -1.74
CA ASP A 90 25.38 -1.89 -0.81
C ASP A 90 26.00 -3.29 -0.68
N SER A 91 27.28 -3.36 -0.34
CA SER A 91 27.97 -4.62 -0.05
C SER A 91 27.62 -5.20 1.33
N TYR A 92 27.11 -4.36 2.24
CA TYR A 92 26.79 -4.71 3.62
C TYR A 92 25.28 -4.94 3.79
N ILE A 93 24.91 -6.22 3.93
CA ILE A 93 23.51 -6.66 4.01
C ILE A 93 22.69 -5.97 5.11
N PRO A 94 23.18 -5.80 6.35
CA PRO A 94 22.40 -5.14 7.40
C PRO A 94 22.06 -3.68 7.07
N LYS A 95 22.92 -2.98 6.31
CA LYS A 95 22.62 -1.62 5.84
C LYS A 95 21.55 -1.65 4.74
N LEU A 96 21.63 -2.57 3.78
CA LEU A 96 20.56 -2.77 2.78
C LEU A 96 19.21 -3.01 3.45
N GLU A 97 19.17 -3.92 4.42
CA GLU A 97 17.96 -4.25 5.17
C GLU A 97 17.41 -3.02 5.90
N SER A 98 18.27 -2.28 6.61
CA SER A 98 17.88 -1.05 7.29
C SER A 98 17.29 -0.03 6.30
N THR A 99 17.95 0.22 5.16
CA THR A 99 17.49 1.19 4.16
C THR A 99 16.14 0.80 3.56
N LEU A 100 15.96 -0.47 3.19
CA LEU A 100 14.70 -0.96 2.64
C LEU A 100 13.58 -0.92 3.68
N ASN A 101 13.84 -1.30 4.93
CA ASN A 101 12.86 -1.21 6.00
C ASN A 101 12.46 0.24 6.27
N SER A 102 13.40 1.17 6.29
CA SER A 102 13.09 2.61 6.39
C SER A 102 12.24 3.10 5.22
N ALA A 103 12.53 2.68 4.00
CA ALA A 103 11.73 3.05 2.82
C ALA A 103 10.29 2.50 2.90
N LEU A 104 10.11 1.26 3.39
CA LEU A 104 8.79 0.67 3.61
C LEU A 104 8.00 1.41 4.69
N VAL A 105 8.63 1.79 5.80
CA VAL A 105 7.99 2.58 6.85
C VAL A 105 7.55 3.95 6.30
N THR A 106 8.42 4.62 5.55
CA THR A 106 8.11 5.89 4.88
C THR A 106 6.93 5.75 3.91
N LEU A 107 6.90 4.68 3.10
CA LEU A 107 5.80 4.38 2.19
C LEU A 107 4.48 4.19 2.95
N VAL A 108 4.49 3.47 4.08
CA VAL A 108 3.31 3.29 4.94
C VAL A 108 2.84 4.64 5.48
N ASN A 109 3.74 5.48 5.98
CA ASN A 109 3.40 6.81 6.49
C ASN A 109 2.77 7.68 5.41
N TRP A 110 3.38 7.73 4.22
CA TRP A 110 2.80 8.43 3.07
C TRP A 110 1.40 7.90 2.76
N SER A 111 1.23 6.58 2.72
CA SER A 111 -0.05 5.93 2.43
C SER A 111 -1.15 6.38 3.42
N LEU A 112 -0.83 6.39 4.72
CA LEU A 112 -1.73 6.85 5.78
C LEU A 112 -2.07 8.34 5.65
N GLU A 113 -1.09 9.21 5.41
CA GLU A 113 -1.31 10.64 5.18
C GLU A 113 -2.21 10.89 3.96
N ASN A 114 -2.13 9.99 2.98
CA ASN A 114 -2.85 10.07 1.73
C ASN A 114 -4.22 9.39 1.73
N ASP A 115 -4.65 8.84 2.86
CA ASP A 115 -5.88 8.03 3.00
C ASP A 115 -5.91 6.83 2.02
N PHE A 116 -4.72 6.37 1.60
CA PHE A 116 -4.58 5.05 1.03
C PHE A 116 -4.65 4.06 2.19
N LYS A 117 -5.85 3.51 2.41
CA LYS A 117 -6.09 2.50 3.44
C LYS A 117 -5.52 1.14 3.02
N GLY A 118 -4.19 1.06 2.87
CA GLY A 118 -3.46 -0.19 2.63
C GLY A 118 -3.29 -1.05 3.89
N SER A 119 -3.30 -0.43 5.08
CA SER A 119 -3.16 -1.14 6.37
C SER A 119 -4.37 -2.03 6.68
N GLU A 120 -5.57 -1.58 6.32
CA GLU A 120 -6.81 -2.36 6.44
C GLU A 120 -6.78 -3.58 5.50
N LEU A 121 -6.10 -3.47 4.34
CA LEU A 121 -6.03 -4.53 3.32
C LEU A 121 -5.23 -5.76 3.78
N LEU A 122 -4.22 -5.61 4.65
CA LEU A 122 -3.47 -6.77 5.18
C LEU A 122 -4.23 -7.51 6.29
N VAL A 123 -5.03 -6.78 7.07
CA VAL A 123 -5.88 -7.33 8.13
C VAL A 123 -7.13 -7.99 7.54
N THR A 124 -7.67 -7.42 6.46
CA THR A 124 -8.89 -7.89 5.76
C THR A 124 -8.61 -8.71 4.51
N ALA A 125 -7.33 -8.99 4.19
CA ALA A 125 -6.93 -9.80 3.04
C ALA A 125 -7.53 -11.22 3.13
N SER A 126 -7.88 -11.78 1.96
CA SER A 126 -8.32 -13.17 1.88
C SER A 126 -7.19 -14.15 2.22
N ASP A 127 -7.53 -15.33 2.74
CA ASP A 127 -6.57 -16.39 3.07
C ASP A 127 -5.67 -16.78 1.88
N GLY A 128 -6.19 -16.65 0.65
CA GLY A 128 -5.43 -16.88 -0.57
C GLY A 128 -4.33 -15.85 -0.84
N ALA A 129 -4.53 -14.58 -0.46
CA ALA A 129 -3.50 -13.54 -0.56
C ALA A 129 -2.49 -13.67 0.60
N LEU A 130 -2.98 -13.99 1.80
CA LEU A 130 -2.15 -14.18 2.99
C LEU A 130 -1.18 -15.36 2.85
N SER A 131 -1.64 -16.48 2.32
CA SER A 131 -0.78 -17.65 2.05
C SER A 131 0.35 -17.34 1.05
N LYS A 132 0.12 -16.49 0.05
CA LYS A 132 1.18 -16.03 -0.86
C LYS A 132 2.21 -15.17 -0.14
N LEU A 133 1.76 -14.32 0.78
CA LEU A 133 2.64 -13.48 1.58
C LEU A 133 3.53 -14.33 2.52
N ASP A 134 2.97 -15.37 3.13
CA ASP A 134 3.73 -16.31 3.97
C ASP A 134 4.84 -17.02 3.19
N ILE A 135 4.58 -17.40 1.93
CA ILE A 135 5.60 -18.00 1.06
C ILE A 135 6.76 -17.02 0.83
N VAL A 136 6.45 -15.76 0.53
CA VAL A 136 7.46 -14.72 0.31
C VAL A 136 8.26 -14.45 1.59
N GLN A 137 7.59 -14.30 2.73
CA GLN A 137 8.24 -14.09 4.02
C GLN A 137 9.16 -15.28 4.39
N ASN A 138 8.72 -16.51 4.16
CA ASN A 138 9.51 -17.71 4.43
C ASN A 138 10.77 -17.78 3.55
N LYS A 139 10.66 -17.37 2.27
CA LYS A 139 11.82 -17.27 1.38
C LYS A 139 12.80 -16.20 1.84
N ALA A 140 12.29 -15.02 2.24
CA ALA A 140 13.11 -13.93 2.75
C ALA A 140 13.86 -14.34 4.04
N LEU A 141 13.17 -14.97 5.00
CA LEU A 141 13.78 -15.49 6.23
C LEU A 141 14.93 -16.46 5.93
N ARG A 142 14.74 -17.38 4.97
CA ARG A 142 15.80 -18.31 4.57
C ARG A 142 16.99 -17.61 3.93
N PHE A 143 16.72 -16.61 3.09
CA PHE A 143 17.77 -15.82 2.45
C PHE A 143 18.62 -15.07 3.48
N ILE A 144 17.97 -14.35 4.41
CA ILE A 144 18.64 -13.56 5.45
C ILE A 144 19.42 -14.45 6.42
N THR A 145 18.84 -15.58 6.84
CA THR A 145 19.48 -16.49 7.82
C THR A 145 20.47 -17.47 7.18
N GLY A 146 20.53 -17.54 5.84
CA GLY A 146 21.35 -18.51 5.10
C GLY A 146 20.97 -19.97 5.37
N LYS A 147 19.73 -20.24 5.82
CA LYS A 147 19.29 -21.58 6.25
C LYS A 147 18.64 -22.37 5.12
N ALA A 148 18.82 -23.69 5.16
CA ALA A 148 18.23 -24.61 4.20
C ALA A 148 16.69 -24.61 4.27
N THR A 149 16.03 -25.08 3.22
CA THR A 149 14.57 -25.23 3.15
C THR A 149 13.99 -26.19 4.20
N SER A 150 14.80 -27.11 4.71
CA SER A 150 14.43 -28.04 5.78
C SER A 150 14.40 -27.40 7.16
N THR A 151 15.02 -26.23 7.36
CA THR A 151 15.05 -25.56 8.65
C THR A 151 13.65 -25.04 9.01
N PRO A 152 13.13 -25.33 10.23
CA PRO A 152 11.83 -24.83 10.67
C PRO A 152 11.75 -23.30 10.70
N ILE A 153 10.63 -22.74 10.23
CA ILE A 153 10.41 -21.29 10.20
C ILE A 153 10.44 -20.67 11.60
N ALA A 154 9.79 -21.31 12.57
CA ALA A 154 9.71 -20.83 13.95
C ALA A 154 11.10 -20.64 14.59
N SER A 155 12.06 -21.53 14.29
CA SER A 155 13.44 -21.39 14.77
C SER A 155 14.15 -20.19 14.15
N MET A 156 13.88 -19.89 12.88
CA MET A 156 14.45 -18.72 12.20
C MET A 156 13.81 -17.41 12.68
N GLN A 157 12.52 -17.42 12.96
CA GLN A 157 11.79 -16.30 13.56
C GLN A 157 12.35 -15.95 14.95
N LEU A 158 12.55 -16.96 15.81
CA LEU A 158 13.19 -16.75 17.11
C LEU A 158 14.62 -16.22 16.99
N GLN A 159 15.41 -16.73 16.04
CA GLN A 159 16.78 -16.28 15.83
C GLN A 159 16.86 -14.83 15.35
N THR A 160 15.89 -14.38 14.56
CA THR A 160 15.83 -13.02 14.00
C THR A 160 15.03 -12.05 14.87
N GLU A 161 14.42 -12.54 15.95
CA GLU A 161 13.43 -11.80 16.76
C GLU A 161 12.23 -11.27 15.94
N ILE A 162 11.98 -11.85 14.75
CA ILE A 162 10.86 -11.49 13.88
C ILE A 162 9.67 -12.41 14.17
N SER A 163 8.58 -11.86 14.70
CA SER A 163 7.32 -12.59 14.93
C SER A 163 6.62 -13.00 13.63
N SER A 164 5.70 -13.96 13.72
CA SER A 164 4.99 -14.49 12.55
C SER A 164 4.15 -13.41 11.86
N SER A 165 3.92 -13.55 10.55
CA SER A 165 3.02 -12.68 9.77
C SER A 165 1.64 -12.55 10.42
N SER A 166 1.11 -13.66 10.94
CA SER A 166 -0.19 -13.74 11.59
C SER A 166 -0.24 -12.96 12.90
N GLU A 167 0.77 -13.12 13.76
CA GLU A 167 0.86 -12.38 15.02
C GLU A 167 1.00 -10.88 14.75
N ARG A 168 1.90 -10.48 13.84
CA ARG A 168 2.07 -9.07 13.47
C ARG A 168 0.78 -8.43 12.98
N ARG A 169 -0.02 -9.16 12.18
CA ARG A 169 -1.34 -8.70 11.72
C ARG A 169 -2.35 -8.58 12.86
N GLN A 170 -2.37 -9.53 13.80
CA GLN A 170 -3.24 -9.43 14.98
C GLN A 170 -2.88 -8.21 15.84
N TYR A 171 -1.59 -7.95 16.07
CA TYR A 171 -1.15 -6.74 16.76
C TYR A 171 -1.59 -5.46 16.01
N SER A 172 -1.41 -5.41 14.68
CA SER A 172 -1.88 -4.28 13.88
C SER A 172 -3.40 -4.10 13.90
N ALA A 173 -4.17 -5.18 13.89
CA ALA A 173 -5.63 -5.15 13.97
C ALA A 173 -6.12 -4.61 15.32
N LEU A 174 -5.46 -4.99 16.42
CA LEU A 174 -5.77 -4.50 17.77
C LEU A 174 -5.47 -3.01 17.90
N SER A 175 -4.36 -2.53 17.32
CA SER A 175 -4.01 -1.10 17.33
C SER A 175 -4.89 -0.21 16.45
N LEU A 176 -5.71 -0.78 15.57
CA LEU A 176 -6.65 -0.03 14.72
C LEU A 176 -8.02 0.18 15.39
N GLY A 177 -8.27 -0.49 16.52
CA GLY A 177 -9.52 -0.40 17.29
C GLY A 177 -9.50 0.64 18.42
N GLU A 178 -8.37 1.31 18.64
CA GLU A 178 -8.17 2.41 19.60
C GLU A 178 -8.12 3.76 18.88
#